data_AF-A0A419FR28-F1
#
_entry.id   AF-A0A419FR28-F1
#
_cell.length_a   1.000
_cell.length_b   1.000
_cell.length_c   1.000
_cell.angle_alpha   90.00
_cell.angle_beta   90.00
_cell.angle_gamma   90.00
#
_symmetry.space_group_name_H-M   'P 1'
#
loop_
_entity.id
_entity.type
_entity.pdbx_description
1 polymer ?
#
loop_
_entity_poly.entity_id
_entity_poly.type
_entity_poly.pdbx_seq_one_letter_code
_entity_poly.pdbx_strand_id
1 'polypeptide(L)' 'MSSLKEQIRDIEKEEIIKALKGCDWVMAKAARQLGITERMIGYKIKKYGIRKEEVSEADRG' A
#
# COMPACT_ATOMS: atom_id res chain seq x y z
N MET A 1 -10.01 -1.31 22.14
CA MET A 1 -10.13 -2.08 20.88
C MET A 1 -10.16 -1.09 19.73
N SER A 2 -9.40 -1.32 18.66
CA SER A 2 -9.51 -0.52 17.44
C SER A 2 -10.86 -0.78 16.77
N SER A 3 -11.41 0.23 16.11
CA SER A 3 -12.63 0.09 15.33
C SER A 3 -12.42 -0.81 14.10
N LEU A 4 -13.48 -1.43 13.60
CA LEU A 4 -13.44 -2.18 12.33
C LEU A 4 -12.89 -1.33 11.18
N LYS A 5 -13.20 -0.03 11.19
CA LYS A 5 -12.73 0.93 10.19
C LYS A 5 -11.20 1.12 10.22
N GLU A 6 -10.59 1.05 11.39
CA GLU A 6 -9.13 1.10 11.53
C GLU A 6 -8.49 -0.21 11.07
N GLN A 7 -9.05 -1.36 11.46
CA GLN A 7 -8.52 -2.66 11.03
C GLN A 7 -8.54 -2.82 9.50
N ILE A 8 -9.64 -2.42 8.84
CA ILE A 8 -9.72 -2.43 7.37
C ILE A 8 -8.68 -1.49 6.76
N ARG A 9 -8.46 -0.32 7.36
CA ARG A 9 -7.46 0.64 6.88
C ARG A 9 -6.05 0.03 6.94
N ASP A 10 -5.72 -0.64 8.03
CA ASP A 10 -4.39 -1.18 8.26
C ASP A 10 -4.10 -2.34 7.32
N ILE A 11 -5.05 -3.28 7.18
CA ILE A 11 -4.97 -4.39 6.21
C ILE A 11 -4.82 -3.83 4.78
N GLU A 12 -5.66 -2.86 4.41
CA GLU A 12 -5.60 -2.27 3.07
C GLU A 12 -4.25 -1.57 2.81
N LYS A 13 -3.72 -0.84 3.79
CA LYS A 13 -2.41 -0.18 3.69
C LYS A 13 -1.30 -1.22 3.52
N GLU A 14 -1.33 -2.30 4.29
CA GLU A 14 -0.33 -3.36 4.26
C GLU A 14 -0.32 -4.07 2.90
N GLU A 15 -1.48 -4.43 2.37
CA GLU A 15 -1.58 -5.10 1.06
C GLU A 15 -1.11 -4.20 -0.10
N ILE A 16 -1.37 -2.89 -0.03
CA ILE A 16 -0.81 -1.93 -1.00
C ILE A 16 0.71 -1.89 -0.93
N ILE A 17 1.29 -1.86 0.27
CA ILE A 17 2.74 -1.85 0.46
C ILE A 17 3.37 -3.15 -0.07
N LYS A 18 2.79 -4.32 0.23
CA LYS A 18 3.25 -5.61 -0.27
C LYS A 18 3.25 -5.66 -1.80
N ALA A 19 2.15 -5.24 -2.43
CA ALA A 19 2.05 -5.20 -3.89
C ALA A 19 3.05 -4.22 -4.52
N LEU A 20 3.25 -3.05 -3.92
CA LEU A 20 4.25 -2.09 -4.38
C LEU A 20 5.67 -2.67 -4.27
N LYS A 21 6.04 -3.29 -3.13
CA LYS A 21 7.35 -3.94 -2.96
C LYS A 21 7.58 -5.03 -4.01
N GLY A 22 6.62 -5.92 -4.20
CA GLY A 22 6.72 -7.01 -5.19
C GLY A 22 6.75 -6.55 -6.65
N CYS A 23 6.43 -5.28 -6.91
CA CYS A 23 6.40 -4.69 -8.25
C CYS A 23 7.43 -3.58 -8.45
N ASP A 24 8.51 -3.52 -7.66
CA ASP A 24 9.54 -2.47 -7.71
C ASP A 24 8.96 -1.04 -7.62
N TRP A 25 7.88 -0.88 -6.85
CA TRP A 25 7.15 0.37 -6.66
C TRP A 25 6.48 0.92 -7.93
N VAL A 26 6.27 0.09 -8.95
CA VAL A 26 5.51 0.45 -10.16
C VAL A 26 4.01 0.38 -9.86
N MET A 27 3.38 1.55 -9.68
CA MET A 27 1.95 1.67 -9.32
C MET A 27 1.02 0.91 -10.26
N ALA A 28 1.23 1.02 -11.58
CA ALA A 28 0.43 0.31 -12.57
C ALA A 28 0.48 -1.21 -12.41
N LYS A 29 1.65 -1.78 -12.05
CA LYS A 29 1.80 -3.22 -11.82
C LYS A 29 1.12 -3.64 -10.52
N ALA A 30 1.35 -2.89 -9.44
CA ALA A 30 0.73 -3.15 -8.14
C ALA A 30 -0.81 -3.04 -8.19
N ALA A 31 -1.34 -2.05 -8.91
CA ALA A 31 -2.78 -1.90 -9.12
C ALA A 31 -3.38 -3.11 -9.85
N ARG A 32 -2.72 -3.58 -10.92
CA ARG A 32 -3.14 -4.79 -11.64
C ARG A 32 -3.12 -6.03 -10.75
N GLN A 33 -2.07 -6.19 -9.94
CA GLN A 33 -1.97 -7.30 -8.97
C GLN A 33 -3.09 -7.26 -7.94
N LEU A 34 -3.48 -6.08 -7.46
CA LEU A 34 -4.56 -5.89 -6.50
C LEU A 34 -5.96 -5.89 -7.12
N GLY A 35 -6.08 -6.03 -8.45
CA GLY A 35 -7.37 -6.00 -9.14
C GLY A 35 -8.08 -4.64 -9.13
N ILE A 36 -7.34 -3.54 -9.00
CA ILE A 36 -7.88 -2.18 -8.99
C ILE A 36 -7.26 -1.31 -10.09
N THR A 37 -7.83 -0.12 -10.30
CA THR A 37 -7.26 0.84 -11.25
C THR A 37 -6.06 1.56 -10.66
N GLU A 38 -5.15 2.00 -11.53
CA GLU A 38 -3.99 2.82 -11.13
C GLU A 38 -4.40 4.12 -10.42
N ARG A 39 -5.53 4.71 -10.82
CA ARG A 39 -6.12 5.88 -10.13
C ARG A 39 -6.50 5.54 -8.68
N MET A 40 -7.12 4.38 -8.44
CA MET A 40 -7.54 3.97 -7.10
C MET A 40 -6.34 3.72 -6.18
N ILE A 41 -5.30 3.04 -6.65
CA ILE A 41 -4.09 2.82 -5.83
C ILE A 41 -3.41 4.16 -5.52
N GLY A 42 -3.34 5.08 -6.50
CA GLY A 42 -2.77 6.42 -6.30
C GLY A 42 -3.50 7.21 -5.21
N TYR A 43 -4.84 7.17 -5.19
CA TYR A 43 -5.62 7.78 -4.11
C TYR A 43 -5.32 7.15 -2.74
N LYS A 44 -5.22 5.82 -2.66
CA LYS A 44 -4.95 5.12 -1.40
C LYS A 44 -3.53 5.38 -0.90
N ILE A 45 -2.53 5.40 -1.78
CA ILE A 45 -1.14 5.78 -1.46
C ILE A 45 -1.11 7.16 -0.81
N LYS A 46 -1.76 8.16 -1.43
CA LYS A 46 -1.85 9.52 -0.89
C LYS A 46 -2.61 9.55 0.44
N LYS A 47 -3.73 8.84 0.53
CA LYS A 47 -4.58 8.77 1.74
C LYS A 47 -3.83 8.14 2.93
N TYR A 48 -2.98 7.16 2.69
CA TYR A 48 -2.26 6.41 3.74
C TYR A 48 -0.82 6.87 3.96
N GLY A 49 -0.36 7.87 3.20
CA GLY A 49 0.99 8.42 3.32
C GLY A 49 2.08 7.39 3.01
N ILE A 50 1.85 6.49 2.05
CA ILE A 50 2.80 5.43 1.71
C ILE A 50 3.97 6.04 0.92
N ARG A 51 5.20 5.88 1.44
CA ARG A 51 6.46 6.35 0.83
C ARG A 51 7.47 5.21 0.75
N LYS A 52 8.32 5.21 -0.28
CA LYS A 52 9.30 4.13 -0.52
C LYS A 52 10.40 4.11 0.53
N GLU A 53 10.85 5.29 0.90
CA GLU A 53 11.97 5.55 1.79
C GLU A 53 11.65 5.00 3.19
N GLU A 54 10.47 5.33 3.72
CA GLU A 54 10.03 4.93 5.07
C GLU A 54 9.82 3.42 5.21
N VAL A 55 9.40 2.78 4.13
CA VAL A 55 9.14 1.35 4.11
C VAL A 55 10.43 0.54 4.01
N SER A 56 11.49 1.10 3.40
CA SER A 56 12.79 0.42 3.28
C SER A 56 13.59 0.36 4.58
N GLU A 57 13.29 1.24 5.55
CA GLU A 57 13.92 1.25 6.87
C GLU A 57 13.34 0.16 7.78
N ALA A 58 12.06 -0.18 7.60
CA ALA A 58 11.38 -1.22 8.38
C ALA A 58 11.85 -2.64 8.06
N ASP A 59 12.40 -2.90 6.87
CA ASP A 59 12.88 -4.23 6.46
C ASP A 59 14.32 -4.53 6.91
N ARG A 60 15.02 -3.54 7.51
CA ARG A 60 16.41 -3.70 7.99
C ARG A 60 16.51 -4.14 9.46
N GLY A 61 15.38 -4.39 10.12
CA GLY A 61 15.28 -4.80 11.52
C GLY A 61 15.01 -6.29 11.69
#